data_AF-A0A4P9X9N9-F1
#
_entry.id   AF-A0A4P9X9N9-F1
#
_cell.length_a   1.000
_cell.length_b   1.000
_cell.length_c   1.000
_cell.angle_alpha   90.00
_cell.angle_beta   90.00
_cell.angle_gamma   90.00
#
_symmetry.space_group_name_H-M   'P 1'
#
loop_
_entity.id
_entity.type
_entity.pdbx_description
1 polymer ?
#
loop_
_entity_poly.entity_id
_entity_poly.type
_entity_poly.pdbx_seq_one_letter_code
_entity_poly.pdbx_strand_id
1 'polypeptide(L)'
;MQMMPPGAGNTTGGSSTGPPWAYAPAPTLPSHPGAHPHPHPHPHPHPHGLPHGTMPHGTMPLLPHLAGHGPPLHPAYAVEPELTKKEKRYRDFAERLDRLDHDFLSTRERIYANKKRAFELELERLDRGDHPEYLERVLLLEMARRSAVRHAELLRAHQEASARALYDREAAASAFDYDAEQQRLKARMLANLEDRRKRLRAERESFDINADLHAFDTTKAGGGMRKVTRSNAARQQGGSAHGHGTHAGGHGAHGASHPPSYYAPPLFHEERDRGRDKRRKTNVVVTLSLQLTDSEQLDDVVAVRRATTASRKR
;
A
#
# COMPACT_ATOMS: atom_id res chain seq x y z
N MET A 1 16.75 -17.74 -75.56
CA MET A 1 15.92 -16.90 -74.66
C MET A 1 14.74 -17.74 -74.21
N GLN A 2 14.83 -18.27 -73.00
CA GLN A 2 13.87 -19.21 -72.43
C GLN A 2 13.00 -18.43 -71.44
N MET A 3 11.72 -18.29 -71.76
CA MET A 3 10.71 -17.64 -70.91
C MET A 3 10.10 -18.71 -69.99
N MET A 4 10.23 -18.53 -68.68
CA MET A 4 9.46 -19.31 -67.69
C MET A 4 8.28 -18.48 -67.17
N PRO A 5 7.13 -19.13 -66.87
CA PRO A 5 5.96 -18.46 -66.30
C PRO A 5 6.07 -18.31 -64.76
N PRO A 6 5.43 -17.29 -64.16
CA PRO A 6 5.37 -17.15 -62.71
C PRO A 6 4.38 -18.14 -62.09
N GLY A 7 4.86 -18.88 -61.08
CA GLY A 7 4.07 -19.83 -60.31
C GLY A 7 3.05 -19.15 -59.40
N ALA A 8 1.83 -19.68 -59.42
CA ALA A 8 0.75 -19.35 -58.51
C ALA A 8 1.00 -20.01 -57.14
N GLY A 9 1.37 -19.21 -56.15
CA GLY A 9 1.40 -19.60 -54.73
C GLY A 9 0.04 -19.32 -54.10
N ASN A 10 -0.75 -20.36 -53.90
CA ASN A 10 -2.02 -20.32 -53.20
C ASN A 10 -1.75 -20.49 -51.70
N THR A 11 -1.73 -19.40 -50.93
CA THR A 11 -1.65 -19.42 -49.47
C THR A 11 -2.97 -18.93 -48.89
N THR A 12 -3.81 -19.86 -48.46
CA THR A 12 -4.98 -19.65 -47.61
C THR A 12 -4.53 -19.22 -46.21
N GLY A 13 -4.24 -17.92 -46.06
CA GLY A 13 -4.04 -17.28 -44.77
C GLY A 13 -5.38 -16.90 -44.15
N GLY A 14 -5.82 -17.66 -43.14
CA GLY A 14 -6.97 -17.32 -42.31
C GLY A 14 -6.69 -16.04 -41.51
N SER A 15 -7.34 -14.96 -41.92
CA SER A 15 -7.36 -13.66 -41.23
C SER A 15 -8.19 -13.78 -39.95
N SER A 16 -7.55 -14.17 -38.85
CA SER A 16 -8.06 -13.99 -37.49
C SER A 16 -7.55 -12.66 -36.95
N THR A 17 -8.18 -11.56 -37.37
CA THR A 17 -7.96 -10.21 -36.84
C THR A 17 -8.79 -10.05 -35.56
N GLY A 18 -8.31 -10.68 -34.49
CA GLY A 18 -8.76 -10.38 -33.14
C GLY A 18 -7.99 -9.18 -32.56
N PRO A 19 -8.64 -8.26 -31.83
CA PRO A 19 -7.98 -7.09 -31.26
C PRO A 19 -6.94 -7.50 -30.18
N PRO A 20 -5.77 -6.83 -30.12
CA PRO A 20 -4.62 -7.23 -29.28
C PRO A 20 -4.78 -7.03 -27.76
N TRP A 21 -5.99 -6.74 -27.27
CA TRP A 21 -6.26 -6.50 -25.84
C TRP A 21 -7.20 -7.54 -25.21
N ALA A 22 -7.58 -8.60 -25.93
CA ALA A 22 -8.37 -9.68 -25.35
C ALA A 22 -7.50 -10.49 -24.36
N TYR A 23 -7.41 -9.97 -23.13
CA TYR A 23 -6.93 -10.69 -21.96
C TYR A 23 -7.61 -12.05 -21.92
N ALA A 24 -6.82 -13.10 -22.14
CA ALA A 24 -7.24 -14.45 -21.76
C ALA A 24 -7.61 -14.40 -20.27
N PRO A 25 -8.80 -14.86 -19.86
CA PRO A 25 -9.12 -14.97 -18.45
C PRO A 25 -8.08 -15.90 -17.80
N ALA A 26 -7.48 -15.44 -16.71
CA ALA A 26 -6.51 -16.21 -15.95
C ALA A 26 -7.09 -17.60 -15.64
N PRO A 27 -6.31 -18.69 -15.76
CA PRO A 27 -6.78 -20.02 -15.40
C PRO A 27 -7.21 -19.99 -13.94
N THR A 28 -8.49 -20.23 -13.70
CA THR A 28 -9.03 -20.46 -12.36
C THR A 28 -8.35 -21.70 -11.81
N LEU A 29 -7.47 -21.50 -10.83
CA LEU A 29 -6.86 -22.58 -10.07
C LEU A 29 -7.96 -23.47 -9.48
N PRO A 30 -7.82 -24.80 -9.54
CA PRO A 30 -8.78 -25.72 -8.93
C PRO A 30 -8.83 -25.43 -7.43
N SER A 31 -10.02 -25.05 -6.96
CA SER A 31 -10.36 -24.96 -5.55
C SER A 31 -10.17 -26.34 -4.91
N HIS A 32 -9.09 -26.52 -4.16
CA HIS A 32 -8.86 -27.69 -3.33
C HIS A 32 -9.95 -27.77 -2.23
N PRO A 33 -10.77 -28.83 -2.19
CA PRO A 33 -11.55 -29.15 -1.01
C PRO A 33 -10.63 -29.87 -0.02
N GLY A 34 -10.33 -29.23 1.11
CA GLY A 34 -9.63 -29.93 2.20
C GLY A 34 -8.57 -29.13 2.94
N ALA A 35 -8.87 -27.90 3.36
CA ALA A 35 -8.16 -27.31 4.48
C ALA A 35 -8.77 -27.87 5.76
N HIS A 36 -8.24 -29.00 6.22
CA HIS A 36 -8.49 -29.46 7.58
C HIS A 36 -8.02 -28.37 8.56
N PRO A 37 -8.79 -28.06 9.61
CA PRO A 37 -8.35 -27.12 10.64
C PRO A 37 -7.07 -27.68 11.28
N HIS A 38 -5.98 -26.93 11.17
CA HIS A 38 -4.75 -27.21 11.88
C HIS A 38 -5.05 -27.37 13.39
N PRO A 39 -4.60 -28.44 14.04
CA PRO A 39 -4.74 -28.57 15.48
C PRO A 39 -3.97 -27.42 16.14
N HIS A 40 -4.68 -26.67 16.99
CA HIS A 40 -4.10 -25.66 17.86
C HIS A 40 -2.85 -26.22 18.55
N PRO A 41 -1.72 -25.49 18.58
CA PRO A 41 -0.59 -25.87 19.40
C PRO A 41 -1.06 -25.88 20.86
N HIS A 42 -1.04 -27.06 21.47
CA HIS A 42 -1.25 -27.22 22.90
C HIS A 42 -0.33 -26.25 23.66
N PRO A 43 -0.83 -25.52 24.68
CA PRO A 43 0.02 -24.73 25.54
C PRO A 43 1.01 -25.69 26.22
N HIS A 44 2.29 -25.44 26.01
CA HIS A 44 3.36 -26.11 26.74
C HIS A 44 3.09 -25.98 28.24
N PRO A 45 3.13 -27.07 29.02
CA PRO A 45 3.09 -26.98 30.47
C PRO A 45 4.28 -26.15 30.93
N HIS A 46 3.99 -25.02 31.58
CA HIS A 46 4.98 -24.25 32.30
C HIS A 46 5.79 -25.20 33.20
N PRO A 47 7.14 -25.16 33.17
CA PRO A 47 7.92 -25.86 34.16
C PRO A 47 7.54 -25.25 35.51
N HIS A 48 6.91 -26.06 36.36
CA HIS A 48 6.70 -25.75 37.75
C HIS A 48 8.01 -25.21 38.30
N GLY A 49 7.99 -23.93 38.70
CA GLY A 49 9.05 -23.31 39.44
C GLY A 49 9.29 -24.15 40.69
N LEU A 50 10.36 -24.94 40.67
CA LEU A 50 10.92 -25.49 41.88
C LEU A 50 11.22 -24.28 42.78
N PRO A 51 10.69 -24.24 44.00
CA PRO A 51 11.03 -23.18 44.94
C PRO A 51 12.54 -23.20 45.11
N HIS A 52 13.16 -22.07 44.79
CA HIS A 52 14.54 -21.77 45.14
C HIS A 52 14.71 -22.06 46.63
N GLY A 53 15.28 -23.22 46.94
CA GLY A 53 15.78 -23.53 48.27
C GLY A 53 16.93 -22.57 48.53
N THR A 54 16.63 -21.44 49.17
CA THR A 54 17.62 -20.66 49.89
C THR A 54 18.22 -21.59 50.93
N MET A 55 19.36 -22.20 50.59
CA MET A 55 20.20 -22.90 51.55
C MET A 55 20.51 -21.88 52.65
N PRO A 56 20.07 -22.09 53.90
CA PRO A 56 20.46 -21.19 54.98
C PRO A 56 21.99 -21.27 55.07
N HIS A 57 22.64 -20.12 54.94
CA HIS A 57 24.04 -19.95 55.26
C HIS A 57 24.23 -20.32 56.73
N GLY A 58 24.55 -21.59 56.98
CA GLY A 58 25.00 -22.07 58.27
C GLY A 58 26.37 -21.46 58.54
N THR A 59 26.36 -20.34 59.26
CA THR A 59 27.54 -19.79 59.93
C THR A 59 28.06 -20.88 60.86
N MET A 60 29.04 -21.66 60.41
CA MET A 60 29.73 -22.61 61.27
C MET A 60 30.43 -21.81 62.38
N PRO A 61 30.20 -22.12 63.67
CA PRO A 61 30.94 -21.49 64.74
C PRO A 61 32.40 -21.90 64.62
N LEU A 62 33.27 -20.89 64.47
CA LEU A 62 34.72 -21.03 64.57
C LEU A 62 35.06 -21.63 65.95
N LEU A 63 35.45 -22.89 65.96
CA LEU A 63 36.05 -23.53 67.13
C LEU A 63 37.40 -22.85 67.43
N PRO A 64 37.64 -22.42 68.69
CA PRO A 64 38.90 -21.82 69.07
C PRO A 64 40.01 -22.88 69.05
N HIS A 65 41.07 -22.55 68.33
CA HIS A 65 42.33 -23.27 68.25
C HIS A 65 43.01 -23.23 69.62
N LEU A 66 42.77 -24.23 70.48
CA LEU A 66 43.59 -24.48 71.66
C LEU A 66 44.91 -25.09 71.18
N ALA A 67 45.90 -24.19 71.04
CA ALA A 67 47.30 -24.52 70.87
C ALA A 67 47.83 -25.27 72.11
N GLY A 68 47.71 -26.59 72.09
CA GLY A 68 48.44 -27.50 72.98
C GLY A 68 49.71 -27.98 72.30
N HIS A 69 50.82 -27.27 72.52
CA HIS A 69 52.17 -27.79 72.26
C HIS A 69 52.45 -28.96 73.21
N GLY A 70 52.16 -30.18 72.75
CA GLY A 70 52.70 -31.41 73.31
C GLY A 70 54.06 -31.74 72.68
N PRO A 71 55.01 -32.32 73.44
CA PRO A 71 56.36 -32.60 72.97
C PRO A 71 56.38 -33.67 71.86
N PRO A 72 57.38 -33.66 70.97
CA PRO A 72 57.54 -34.66 69.92
C PRO A 72 57.97 -35.97 70.57
N LEU A 73 57.01 -36.84 70.89
CA LEU A 73 57.29 -38.22 71.25
C LEU A 73 57.75 -38.95 69.98
N HIS A 74 58.95 -39.51 70.09
CA HIS A 74 59.63 -40.31 69.07
C HIS A 74 58.74 -41.44 68.53
N PRO A 75 58.91 -41.82 67.25
CA PRO A 75 58.20 -42.95 66.65
C PRO A 75 58.75 -44.26 67.22
N ALA A 76 58.18 -44.70 68.34
CA ALA A 76 58.27 -46.08 68.77
C ALA A 76 57.53 -46.93 67.74
N TYR A 77 58.29 -47.71 66.97
CA TYR A 77 57.92 -48.81 66.08
C TYR A 77 56.47 -49.28 66.24
N ALA A 78 55.55 -48.59 65.56
CA ALA A 78 54.18 -49.06 65.42
C ALA A 78 54.25 -50.28 64.51
N VAL A 79 54.23 -51.46 65.13
CA VAL A 79 53.98 -52.73 64.45
C VAL A 79 52.60 -52.57 63.80
N GLU A 80 52.59 -52.32 62.49
CA GLU A 80 51.39 -52.34 61.66
C GLU A 80 50.63 -53.62 61.99
N PRO A 81 49.43 -53.55 62.59
CA PRO A 81 48.65 -54.75 62.85
C PRO A 81 48.40 -55.41 61.50
N GLU A 82 48.82 -56.67 61.32
CA GLU A 82 48.53 -57.41 60.09
C GLU A 82 47.03 -57.37 59.85
N LEU A 83 46.62 -56.54 58.88
CA LEU A 83 45.21 -56.37 58.55
C LEU A 83 44.63 -57.74 58.22
N THR A 84 43.52 -58.07 58.85
CA THR A 84 42.81 -59.31 58.56
C THR A 84 42.47 -59.35 57.07
N LYS A 85 42.49 -60.55 56.45
CA LYS A 85 42.15 -60.73 55.02
C LYS A 85 40.85 -60.02 54.60
N LYS A 86 39.91 -59.86 55.53
CA LYS A 86 38.67 -59.10 55.40
C LYS A 86 38.93 -57.60 55.19
N GLU A 87 39.76 -56.97 56.03
CA GLU A 87 40.12 -55.55 55.91
C GLU A 87 40.88 -55.24 54.62
N LYS A 88 41.80 -56.12 54.20
CA LYS A 88 42.48 -55.96 52.91
C LYS A 88 41.47 -55.86 51.75
N ARG A 89 40.45 -56.71 51.74
CA ARG A 89 39.38 -56.65 50.73
C ARG A 89 38.57 -55.35 50.82
N TYR A 90 38.22 -54.88 52.02
CA TYR A 90 37.53 -53.60 52.17
C TYR A 90 38.37 -52.44 51.64
N ARG A 91 39.68 -52.45 51.89
CA ARG A 91 40.60 -51.45 51.35
C ARG A 91 40.65 -51.49 49.81
N ASP A 92 40.76 -52.66 49.21
CA ASP A 92 40.76 -52.82 47.75
C ASP A 92 39.43 -52.35 47.13
N PHE A 93 38.30 -52.63 47.79
CA PHE A 93 36.98 -52.15 47.36
C PHE A 93 36.83 -50.63 47.51
N ALA A 94 37.30 -50.06 48.61
CA ALA A 94 37.27 -48.62 48.85
C ALA A 94 38.14 -47.88 47.81
N GLU A 95 39.36 -48.37 47.56
CA GLU A 95 40.25 -47.78 46.55
C GLU A 95 39.63 -47.85 45.14
N ARG A 96 38.95 -48.95 44.82
CA ARG A 96 38.24 -49.07 43.55
C ARG A 96 37.06 -48.09 43.44
N LEU A 97 36.34 -47.87 44.54
CA LEU A 97 35.25 -46.91 44.61
C LEU A 97 35.78 -45.48 44.45
N ASP A 98 36.86 -45.13 45.14
CA ASP A 98 37.51 -43.82 45.06
C ASP A 98 38.01 -43.52 43.64
N ARG A 99 38.63 -44.52 42.98
CA ARG A 99 39.04 -44.40 41.57
C ARG A 99 37.84 -44.18 40.66
N LEU A 100 36.75 -44.92 40.87
CA LEU A 100 35.52 -44.78 40.09
C LEU A 100 34.91 -43.38 40.27
N ASP A 101 34.82 -42.89 41.50
CA ASP A 101 34.31 -41.55 41.81
C ASP A 101 35.19 -40.47 41.20
N HIS A 102 36.51 -40.63 41.25
CA HIS A 102 37.45 -39.74 40.58
C HIS A 102 37.26 -39.72 39.06
N ASP A 103 37.11 -40.89 38.43
CA ASP A 103 36.85 -41.02 36.99
C ASP A 103 35.52 -40.38 36.59
N PHE A 104 34.48 -40.54 37.41
CA PHE A 104 33.19 -39.88 37.21
C PHE A 104 33.32 -38.36 37.30
N LEU A 105 34.01 -37.84 38.32
CA LEU A 105 34.23 -36.41 38.50
C LEU A 105 35.04 -35.81 37.35
N SER A 106 36.13 -36.45 36.96
CA SER A 106 36.98 -36.04 35.84
C SER A 106 36.21 -36.05 34.52
N THR A 107 35.44 -37.11 34.25
CA THR A 107 34.59 -37.20 33.06
C THR A 107 33.55 -36.09 33.02
N ARG A 108 32.90 -35.85 34.17
CA ARG A 108 31.89 -34.80 34.32
C ARG A 108 32.50 -33.43 34.09
N GLU A 109 33.63 -33.12 34.72
CA GLU A 109 34.36 -31.86 34.57
C GLU A 109 34.79 -31.63 33.11
N ARG A 110 35.31 -32.66 32.45
CA ARG A 110 35.66 -32.60 31.03
C ARG A 110 34.45 -32.27 30.15
N ILE A 111 33.29 -32.88 30.40
CA ILE A 111 32.06 -32.59 29.65
C ILE A 111 31.62 -31.14 29.88
N TYR A 112 31.65 -30.66 31.13
CA TYR A 112 31.29 -29.27 31.44
C TYR A 112 32.26 -28.27 30.80
N ALA A 113 33.57 -28.51 30.89
CA ALA A 113 34.58 -27.65 30.28
C ALA A 113 34.41 -27.59 28.74
N ASN A 114 34.15 -28.72 28.10
CA ASN A 114 33.88 -28.77 26.66
C ASN A 114 32.61 -28.00 26.27
N LYS A 115 31.52 -28.15 27.03
CA LYS A 115 30.27 -27.41 26.79
C LYS A 115 30.45 -25.91 27.00
N LYS A 116 31.13 -25.51 28.07
CA LYS A 116 31.45 -24.11 28.36
C LYS A 116 32.23 -23.49 27.20
N ARG A 117 33.28 -24.16 26.72
CA ARG A 117 34.07 -23.70 25.58
C ARG A 117 33.25 -23.62 24.29
N ALA A 118 32.34 -24.56 24.06
CA ALA A 118 31.45 -24.51 22.89
C ALA A 118 30.55 -23.27 22.91
N PHE A 119 29.94 -22.95 24.07
CA PHE A 119 29.14 -21.73 24.23
C PHE A 119 29.97 -20.45 24.11
N GLU A 120 31.19 -20.42 24.65
CA GLU A 120 32.09 -19.28 24.51
C GLU A 120 32.42 -19.01 23.03
N LEU A 121 32.69 -20.06 22.24
CA LEU A 121 32.94 -19.93 20.80
C LEU A 121 31.69 -19.49 20.02
N GLU A 122 30.51 -19.97 20.41
CA GLU A 122 29.25 -19.57 19.79
C GLU A 122 28.92 -18.10 20.07
N LEU A 123 29.10 -17.65 21.32
CA LEU A 123 28.98 -16.25 21.72
C LEU A 123 29.99 -15.38 20.97
N GLU A 124 31.25 -15.81 20.86
CA GLU A 124 32.25 -15.06 20.10
C GLU A 124 31.88 -14.93 18.61
N ARG A 125 31.28 -15.98 18.01
CA ARG A 125 30.77 -15.91 16.63
C ARG A 125 29.58 -14.97 16.50
N LEU A 126 28.68 -14.95 17.49
CA LEU A 126 27.56 -14.02 17.54
C LEU A 126 28.04 -12.57 17.67
N ASP A 127 29.01 -12.32 18.56
CA ASP A 127 29.61 -10.99 18.75
C ASP A 127 30.34 -10.50 17.50
N ARG A 128 30.98 -11.41 16.76
CA ARG A 128 31.57 -11.11 15.45
C ARG A 128 30.54 -10.93 14.34
N GLY A 129 29.30 -11.39 14.53
CA GLY A 129 28.26 -11.39 13.50
C GLY A 129 28.43 -12.48 12.44
N ASP A 130 29.30 -13.46 12.67
CA ASP A 130 29.58 -14.59 11.76
C ASP A 130 28.70 -15.82 12.05
N HIS A 131 27.76 -15.71 12.99
CA HIS A 131 26.91 -16.83 13.36
C HIS A 131 25.96 -17.20 12.20
N PRO A 132 25.86 -18.47 11.78
CA PRO A 132 25.12 -18.87 10.58
C PRO A 132 23.63 -18.52 10.65
N GLU A 133 22.97 -18.73 11.79
CA GLU A 133 21.55 -18.38 11.97
C GLU A 133 21.31 -16.86 11.90
N TYR A 134 22.27 -16.07 12.38
CA TYR A 134 22.20 -14.62 12.28
C TYR A 134 22.31 -14.18 10.82
N LEU A 135 23.28 -14.72 10.08
CA LEU A 135 23.47 -14.43 8.66
C LEU A 135 22.27 -14.86 7.81
N GLU A 136 21.66 -16.02 8.10
CA GLU A 136 20.43 -16.46 7.44
C GLU A 136 19.30 -15.44 7.67
N ARG A 137 19.14 -14.97 8.91
CA ARG A 137 18.12 -13.96 9.23
C ARG A 137 18.37 -12.64 8.52
N VAL A 138 19.63 -12.20 8.45
CA VAL A 138 20.02 -10.99 7.69
C VAL A 138 19.70 -11.17 6.21
N LEU A 139 20.02 -12.32 5.62
CA LEU A 139 19.72 -12.60 4.21
C LEU A 139 18.22 -12.55 3.91
N LEU A 140 17.39 -13.14 4.76
CA LEU A 140 15.92 -13.07 4.61
C LEU A 140 15.40 -11.63 4.67
N LEU A 141 15.93 -10.82 5.59
CA LEU A 141 15.58 -9.41 5.68
C LEU A 141 16.05 -8.61 4.45
N GLU A 142 17.24 -8.92 3.91
CA GLU A 142 17.70 -8.31 2.67
C GLU A 142 16.83 -8.67 1.48
N MET A 143 16.41 -9.93 1.36
CA MET A 143 15.49 -10.37 0.30
C MET A 143 14.15 -9.66 0.41
N ALA A 144 13.58 -9.57 1.63
CA ALA A 144 12.35 -8.82 1.88
C ALA A 144 12.50 -7.34 1.51
N ARG A 145 13.61 -6.70 1.89
CA ARG A 145 13.92 -5.31 1.53
C ARG A 145 13.99 -5.13 0.02
N ARG A 146 14.76 -5.98 -0.69
CA ARG A 146 14.90 -5.91 -2.15
C ARG A 146 13.55 -6.08 -2.85
N SER A 147 12.73 -7.01 -2.37
CA SER A 147 11.36 -7.20 -2.87
C SER A 147 10.51 -5.95 -2.68
N ALA A 148 10.50 -5.37 -1.47
CA ALA A 148 9.73 -4.16 -1.16
C ALA A 148 10.15 -2.96 -2.03
N VAL A 149 11.47 -2.75 -2.20
CA VAL A 149 12.00 -1.68 -3.07
C VAL A 149 11.53 -1.88 -4.52
N ARG A 150 11.62 -3.09 -5.06
CA ARG A 150 11.17 -3.40 -6.42
C ARG A 150 9.66 -3.16 -6.59
N HIS A 151 8.86 -3.52 -5.60
CA HIS A 151 7.41 -3.23 -5.61
C HIS A 151 7.13 -1.73 -5.60
N ALA A 152 7.84 -0.96 -4.78
CA ALA A 152 7.70 0.49 -4.72
C ALA A 152 8.11 1.16 -6.05
N GLU A 153 9.19 0.72 -6.67
CA GLU A 153 9.64 1.19 -8.00
C GLU A 153 8.60 0.92 -9.08
N LEU A 154 8.03 -0.29 -9.11
CA LEU A 154 7.01 -0.67 -10.08
C LEU A 154 5.73 0.16 -9.89
N LEU A 155 5.30 0.35 -8.64
CA LEU A 155 4.13 1.17 -8.32
C LEU A 155 4.33 2.62 -8.75
N ARG A 156 5.49 3.20 -8.45
CA ARG A 156 5.84 4.55 -8.87
C ARG A 156 5.81 4.68 -10.39
N ALA A 157 6.44 3.75 -11.12
CA ALA A 157 6.42 3.77 -12.59
C ALA A 157 5.01 3.68 -13.16
N HIS A 158 4.15 2.83 -12.56
CA HIS A 158 2.74 2.73 -12.94
C HIS A 158 1.98 4.03 -12.68
N GLN A 159 2.19 4.67 -11.53
CA GLN A 159 1.55 5.96 -11.20
C GLN A 159 2.00 7.07 -12.14
N GLU A 160 3.30 7.16 -12.46
CA GLU A 160 3.83 8.13 -13.42
C GLU A 160 3.23 7.91 -14.82
N ALA A 161 3.16 6.66 -15.29
CA ALA A 161 2.54 6.32 -16.58
C ALA A 161 1.04 6.66 -16.60
N SER A 162 0.32 6.37 -15.52
CA SER A 162 -1.11 6.68 -15.38
C SER A 162 -1.37 8.18 -15.39
N ALA A 163 -0.58 8.96 -14.63
CA ALA A 163 -0.69 10.40 -14.59
C ALA A 163 -0.41 11.04 -15.96
N ARG A 164 0.61 10.55 -16.68
CA ARG A 164 0.90 10.99 -18.05
C ARG A 164 -0.24 10.70 -19.01
N ALA A 165 -0.77 9.48 -18.99
CA ALA A 165 -1.89 9.09 -19.84
C ALA A 165 -3.15 9.95 -19.59
N LEU A 166 -3.43 10.28 -18.32
CA LEU A 166 -4.52 11.20 -17.96
C LEU A 166 -4.27 12.62 -18.48
N TYR A 167 -3.06 13.14 -18.30
CA TYR A 167 -2.68 14.45 -18.82
C TYR A 167 -2.82 14.54 -20.35
N ASP A 168 -2.29 13.55 -21.08
CA ASP A 168 -2.35 13.52 -22.55
C ASP A 168 -3.79 13.46 -23.04
N ARG A 169 -4.65 12.67 -22.37
CA ARG A 169 -6.08 12.60 -22.67
C ARG A 169 -6.79 13.93 -22.43
N GLU A 170 -6.52 14.58 -21.30
CA GLU A 170 -7.14 15.86 -20.96
C GLU A 170 -6.69 16.97 -21.91
N ALA A 171 -5.41 16.98 -22.28
CA ALA A 171 -4.86 17.90 -23.26
C ALA A 171 -5.50 17.72 -24.65
N ALA A 172 -5.67 16.47 -25.09
CA ALA A 172 -6.34 16.15 -26.35
C ALA A 172 -7.83 16.55 -26.34
N ALA A 173 -8.54 16.30 -25.23
CA ALA A 173 -9.93 16.71 -25.06
C ALA A 173 -10.07 18.24 -25.10
N SER A 174 -9.21 18.96 -24.38
CA SER A 174 -9.20 20.43 -24.37
C SER A 174 -8.92 21.03 -25.74
N ALA A 175 -7.99 20.44 -26.50
CA ALA A 175 -7.70 20.87 -27.87
C ALA A 175 -8.91 20.64 -28.80
N PHE A 176 -9.56 19.48 -28.69
CA PHE A 176 -10.77 19.18 -29.44
C PHE A 176 -11.91 20.18 -29.15
N ASP A 177 -12.14 20.49 -27.87
CA ASP A 177 -13.18 21.42 -27.45
C ASP A 177 -12.91 22.85 -27.93
N TYR A 178 -11.65 23.28 -27.91
CA TYR A 178 -11.22 24.57 -28.46
C TYR A 178 -11.52 24.67 -29.96
N ASP A 179 -11.17 23.65 -30.74
CA ASP A 179 -11.43 23.61 -32.17
C ASP A 179 -12.93 23.56 -32.48
N ALA A 180 -13.70 22.80 -31.70
CA ALA A 180 -15.15 22.73 -31.83
C ALA A 180 -15.82 24.09 -31.57
N GLU A 181 -15.41 24.81 -30.51
CA GLU A 181 -15.93 26.14 -30.22
C GLU A 181 -15.49 27.19 -31.26
N GLN A 182 -14.25 27.11 -31.77
CA GLN A 182 -13.78 27.90 -32.92
C GLN A 182 -14.69 27.70 -34.14
N GLN A 183 -15.01 26.45 -34.48
CA GLN A 183 -15.89 26.13 -35.61
C GLN A 183 -17.33 26.62 -35.35
N ARG A 184 -17.85 26.43 -34.15
CA ARG A 184 -19.18 26.89 -33.73
C ARG A 184 -19.31 28.41 -33.84
N LEU A 185 -18.29 29.16 -33.41
CA LEU A 185 -18.26 30.61 -33.52
C LEU A 185 -18.26 31.07 -34.98
N LYS A 186 -17.42 30.45 -35.83
CA LYS A 186 -17.38 30.73 -37.27
C LYS A 186 -18.73 30.46 -37.94
N ALA A 187 -19.34 29.29 -37.67
CA ALA A 187 -20.65 28.94 -38.20
C ALA A 187 -21.74 29.93 -37.78
N ARG A 188 -21.73 30.35 -36.49
CA ARG A 188 -22.67 31.35 -35.98
C ARG A 188 -22.50 32.72 -36.67
N MET A 189 -21.26 33.15 -36.91
CA MET A 189 -20.99 34.41 -37.62
C MET A 189 -21.50 34.36 -39.06
N LEU A 190 -21.26 33.25 -39.78
CA LEU A 190 -21.75 33.06 -41.14
C LEU A 190 -23.29 33.04 -41.20
N ALA A 191 -23.95 32.29 -40.31
CA ALA A 191 -25.41 32.26 -40.22
C ALA A 191 -26.01 33.66 -40.00
N ASN A 192 -25.43 34.44 -39.08
CA ASN A 192 -25.87 35.82 -38.84
C ASN A 192 -25.75 36.72 -40.10
N LEU A 193 -24.71 36.53 -40.91
CA LEU A 193 -24.54 37.28 -42.16
C LEU A 193 -25.56 36.86 -43.21
N GLU A 194 -25.84 35.56 -43.33
CA GLU A 194 -26.87 35.03 -44.22
C GLU A 194 -28.26 35.52 -43.86
N ASP A 195 -28.61 35.54 -42.57
CA ASP A 195 -29.90 36.03 -42.08
C ASP A 195 -30.06 37.52 -42.37
N ARG A 196 -29.01 38.34 -42.16
CA ARG A 196 -29.02 39.75 -42.55
C ARG A 196 -29.19 39.93 -44.06
N ARG A 197 -28.50 39.13 -44.88
CA ARG A 197 -28.63 39.16 -46.34
C ARG A 197 -30.04 38.79 -46.79
N LYS A 198 -30.64 37.75 -46.21
CA LYS A 198 -32.04 37.34 -46.48
C LYS A 198 -33.01 38.44 -46.07
N ARG A 199 -32.81 39.04 -44.89
CA ARG A 199 -33.62 40.15 -44.39
C ARG A 199 -33.59 41.36 -45.33
N LEU A 200 -32.40 41.80 -45.76
CA LEU A 200 -32.26 42.93 -46.69
C LEU A 200 -32.92 42.66 -48.05
N ARG A 201 -32.88 41.41 -48.53
CA ARG A 201 -33.60 41.02 -49.75
C ARG A 201 -35.11 41.08 -49.55
N ALA A 202 -35.63 40.54 -48.45
CA ALA A 202 -37.04 40.59 -48.13
C ALA A 202 -37.53 42.04 -47.93
N GLU A 203 -36.74 42.90 -47.28
CA GLU A 203 -37.04 44.33 -47.13
C GLU A 203 -37.03 45.06 -48.50
N ARG A 204 -36.13 44.70 -49.42
CA ARG A 204 -36.12 45.24 -50.79
C ARG A 204 -37.34 44.78 -51.58
N GLU A 205 -37.65 43.49 -51.58
CA GLU A 205 -38.84 42.94 -52.24
C GLU A 205 -40.12 43.55 -51.68
N SER A 206 -40.19 43.78 -50.36
CA SER A 206 -41.29 44.49 -49.72
C SER A 206 -41.38 45.96 -50.15
N PHE A 207 -40.25 46.63 -50.38
CA PHE A 207 -40.23 48.02 -50.85
C PHE A 207 -40.71 48.13 -52.30
N ASP A 208 -40.26 47.23 -53.19
CA ASP A 208 -40.66 47.19 -54.60
C ASP A 208 -42.19 46.98 -54.72
N ILE A 209 -42.77 46.05 -53.95
CA ILE A 209 -44.24 45.82 -53.92
C ILE A 209 -45.00 47.09 -53.45
N ASN A 210 -44.50 47.77 -52.41
CA ASN A 210 -45.14 48.99 -51.90
C ASN A 210 -44.97 50.16 -52.88
N ALA A 211 -43.82 50.27 -53.56
CA ALA A 211 -43.58 51.28 -54.58
C ALA A 211 -44.51 51.10 -55.78
N ASP A 212 -44.70 49.87 -56.26
CA ASP A 212 -45.64 49.54 -57.35
C ASP A 212 -47.09 49.84 -56.95
N LEU A 213 -47.48 49.53 -55.71
CA LEU A 213 -48.81 49.87 -55.18
C LEU A 213 -49.05 51.39 -55.15
N HIS A 214 -48.07 52.17 -54.67
CA HIS A 214 -48.16 53.63 -54.65
C HIS A 214 -48.10 54.26 -56.05
N ALA A 215 -47.37 53.66 -57.00
CA ALA A 215 -47.37 54.10 -58.40
C ALA A 215 -48.73 53.86 -59.07
N PHE A 216 -49.44 52.78 -58.71
CA PHE A 216 -50.80 52.53 -59.19
C PHE A 216 -51.82 53.52 -58.59
N ASP A 217 -51.73 53.82 -57.28
CA ASP A 217 -52.65 54.75 -56.60
C ASP A 217 -52.47 56.22 -57.01
N THR A 218 -51.24 56.65 -57.34
CA THR A 218 -50.97 58.02 -57.79
C THR A 218 -51.56 58.36 -59.17
N THR A 219 -51.99 57.36 -59.94
CA THR A 219 -52.72 57.59 -61.20
C THR A 219 -54.23 57.82 -61.02
N LYS A 220 -54.78 57.67 -59.80
CA LYS A 220 -56.24 57.73 -59.59
C LYS A 220 -56.78 58.70 -58.53
N ALA A 221 -55.95 59.39 -57.73
CA ALA A 221 -56.49 60.34 -56.75
C ALA A 221 -55.61 61.58 -56.54
N GLY A 222 -55.99 62.68 -57.19
CA GLY A 222 -55.84 63.98 -56.58
C GLY A 222 -56.77 64.07 -55.38
N GLY A 223 -56.24 64.44 -54.21
CA GLY A 223 -57.06 64.85 -53.06
C GLY A 223 -56.69 64.19 -51.75
N GLY A 224 -56.18 65.00 -50.82
CA GLY A 224 -56.31 64.71 -49.39
C GLY A 224 -55.02 64.68 -48.60
N MET A 225 -54.46 65.87 -48.33
CA MET A 225 -53.68 66.10 -47.12
C MET A 225 -54.39 65.49 -45.91
N ARG A 226 -53.68 64.69 -45.09
CA ARG A 226 -53.90 64.66 -43.64
C ARG A 226 -52.65 64.15 -42.90
N LYS A 227 -51.96 65.14 -42.35
CA LYS A 227 -51.15 65.20 -41.12
C LYS A 227 -50.88 63.87 -40.38
N VAL A 228 -49.61 63.51 -40.36
CA VAL A 228 -48.77 63.30 -39.17
C VAL A 228 -49.52 62.94 -37.87
N THR A 229 -49.37 61.70 -37.44
CA THR A 229 -49.14 61.40 -36.01
C THR A 229 -48.00 60.38 -35.87
N ARG A 230 -46.88 60.94 -35.43
CA ARG A 230 -45.64 60.30 -35.00
C ARG A 230 -45.87 59.67 -33.62
N SER A 231 -46.09 58.37 -33.55
CA SER A 231 -46.06 57.64 -32.28
C SER A 231 -45.81 56.14 -32.51
N ASN A 232 -44.54 55.75 -32.66
CA ASN A 232 -44.07 54.38 -32.37
C ASN A 232 -42.54 54.28 -32.29
N ALA A 233 -41.88 55.30 -31.71
CA ALA A 233 -40.43 55.34 -31.49
C ALA A 233 -40.09 55.44 -29.98
N ALA A 234 -40.73 54.62 -29.15
CA ALA A 234 -40.44 54.56 -27.71
C ALA A 234 -40.83 53.21 -27.09
N ARG A 235 -40.40 52.08 -27.66
CA ARG A 235 -40.47 50.80 -26.96
C ARG A 235 -39.47 49.82 -27.57
N GLN A 236 -38.33 49.67 -26.89
CA GLN A 236 -37.30 48.62 -27.00
C GLN A 236 -35.87 49.20 -27.06
N GLN A 237 -35.51 50.02 -26.06
CA GLN A 237 -34.13 50.20 -25.62
C GLN A 237 -34.18 50.92 -24.27
N GLY A 238 -33.93 50.18 -23.19
CA GLY A 238 -33.97 50.68 -21.82
C GLY A 238 -33.92 49.48 -20.87
N GLY A 239 -32.76 49.27 -20.27
CA GLY A 239 -32.42 48.04 -19.56
C GLY A 239 -33.26 47.76 -18.32
N SER A 240 -33.34 46.48 -17.98
CA SER A 240 -33.56 46.06 -16.60
C SER A 240 -32.42 45.13 -16.22
N ALA A 241 -31.36 45.77 -15.70
CA ALA A 241 -30.39 45.14 -14.85
C ALA A 241 -31.11 44.67 -13.58
N HIS A 242 -31.41 43.37 -13.49
CA HIS A 242 -31.77 42.74 -12.23
C HIS A 242 -30.49 42.43 -11.46
N GLY A 243 -29.97 43.45 -10.78
CA GLY A 243 -29.19 43.29 -9.58
C GLY A 243 -30.10 43.57 -8.38
N HIS A 244 -30.51 42.53 -7.65
CA HIS A 244 -30.92 42.64 -6.26
C HIS A 244 -30.93 41.24 -5.63
N GLY A 245 -30.10 41.05 -4.60
CA GLY A 245 -30.06 39.78 -3.87
C GLY A 245 -28.82 39.56 -2.99
N THR A 246 -28.19 40.62 -2.50
CA THR A 246 -27.25 40.54 -1.37
C THR A 246 -28.04 40.16 -0.11
N HIS A 247 -28.09 38.87 0.23
CA HIS A 247 -28.36 38.45 1.61
C HIS A 247 -27.04 38.37 2.36
N ALA A 248 -26.68 39.50 2.95
CA ALA A 248 -25.85 39.54 4.14
C ALA A 248 -26.69 38.98 5.29
N GLY A 249 -26.46 37.71 5.62
CA GLY A 249 -26.99 37.03 6.80
C GLY A 249 -25.83 36.36 7.51
N GLY A 250 -25.13 37.14 8.34
CA GLY A 250 -24.10 36.63 9.23
C GLY A 250 -24.70 35.77 10.33
N HIS A 251 -24.39 34.49 10.30
CA HIS A 251 -24.19 33.66 11.49
C HIS A 251 -22.79 33.05 11.28
N GLY A 252 -21.78 33.41 12.05
CA GLY A 252 -21.77 33.21 13.49
C GLY A 252 -21.06 31.89 13.77
N ALA A 253 -19.73 31.96 13.73
CA ALA A 253 -18.76 31.12 14.44
C ALA A 253 -19.18 29.71 14.88
N HIS A 254 -18.67 28.69 14.18
CA HIS A 254 -18.07 27.52 14.85
C HIS A 254 -16.81 27.12 14.09
N GLY A 255 -15.66 27.44 14.70
CA GLY A 255 -14.38 26.90 14.28
C GLY A 255 -14.32 25.41 14.56
N ALA A 256 -14.16 24.63 13.50
CA ALA A 256 -13.55 23.30 13.56
C ALA A 256 -12.72 23.17 12.30
N SER A 257 -11.41 23.35 12.45
CA SER A 257 -10.40 22.97 11.46
C SER A 257 -10.54 21.49 11.16
N HIS A 258 -11.15 21.17 10.01
CA HIS A 258 -10.98 19.88 9.35
C HIS A 258 -10.08 20.07 8.13
N PRO A 259 -9.03 19.27 7.97
CA PRO A 259 -8.18 19.33 6.78
C PRO A 259 -9.01 18.96 5.54
N PRO A 260 -8.58 19.43 4.34
CA PRO A 260 -9.30 19.17 3.10
C PRO A 260 -9.25 17.67 2.80
N SER A 261 -10.39 17.00 3.03
CA SER A 261 -10.64 15.64 2.56
C SER A 261 -10.81 15.67 1.04
N TYR A 262 -9.69 15.55 0.32
CA TYR A 262 -9.69 15.07 -1.05
C TYR A 262 -10.05 13.59 -1.00
N TYR A 263 -11.35 13.27 -1.08
CA TYR A 263 -11.97 12.02 -1.55
C TYR A 263 -13.39 11.93 -0.97
N ALA A 264 -14.30 12.75 -1.49
CA ALA A 264 -15.73 12.50 -1.38
C ALA A 264 -16.23 12.02 -2.76
N PRO A 265 -16.53 10.72 -2.94
CA PRO A 265 -17.15 10.26 -4.17
C PRO A 265 -18.57 10.86 -4.29
N PRO A 266 -19.07 11.09 -5.52
CA PRO A 266 -20.39 11.65 -5.72
C PRO A 266 -21.46 10.68 -5.22
N LEU A 267 -22.25 11.12 -4.24
CA LEU A 267 -23.52 10.50 -3.87
C LEU A 267 -24.49 10.63 -5.06
N PHE A 268 -24.60 9.56 -5.85
CA PHE A 268 -25.65 9.42 -6.84
C PHE A 268 -27.01 9.31 -6.12
N HIS A 269 -27.86 10.32 -6.29
CA HIS A 269 -29.28 10.21 -6.00
C HIS A 269 -29.91 9.22 -6.99
N GLU A 270 -30.36 8.08 -6.46
CA GLU A 270 -31.00 7.02 -7.22
C GLU A 270 -32.45 7.42 -7.56
N GLU A 271 -32.59 8.16 -8.64
CA GLU A 271 -33.89 8.49 -9.24
C GLU A 271 -34.43 7.24 -9.93
N ARG A 272 -35.48 6.65 -9.32
CA ARG A 272 -36.18 5.47 -9.84
C ARG A 272 -36.95 5.85 -11.10
N ASP A 273 -36.34 5.62 -12.25
CA ASP A 273 -37.07 5.58 -13.53
C ASP A 273 -37.15 4.16 -14.08
N ARG A 274 -38.39 3.65 -14.10
CA ARG A 274 -38.75 2.35 -14.66
C ARG A 274 -38.85 2.48 -16.18
N GLY A 275 -37.82 2.06 -16.91
CA GLY A 275 -37.84 2.19 -18.37
C GLY A 275 -36.86 1.29 -19.10
N ARG A 276 -37.09 -0.03 -19.01
CA ARG A 276 -36.88 -1.02 -20.08
C ARG A 276 -35.91 -0.61 -21.21
N ASP A 277 -34.62 -0.96 -21.09
CA ASP A 277 -33.90 -1.45 -22.28
C ASP A 277 -32.69 -2.32 -21.97
N LYS A 278 -32.68 -3.50 -22.62
CA LYS A 278 -31.70 -4.57 -22.44
C LYS A 278 -30.50 -4.32 -23.36
N ARG A 279 -29.54 -3.51 -22.94
CA ARG A 279 -28.18 -3.56 -23.49
C ARG A 279 -27.17 -3.63 -22.36
N ARG A 280 -26.63 -4.84 -22.18
CA ARG A 280 -25.51 -5.15 -21.29
C ARG A 280 -24.33 -4.22 -21.62
N LYS A 281 -24.18 -3.15 -20.84
CA LYS A 281 -22.91 -2.46 -20.66
C LYS A 281 -22.27 -3.06 -19.42
N THR A 282 -21.30 -3.94 -19.61
CA THR A 282 -20.39 -4.37 -18.56
C THR A 282 -19.47 -3.20 -18.23
N ASN A 283 -19.93 -2.31 -17.35
CA ASN A 283 -19.04 -1.41 -16.63
C ASN A 283 -18.34 -2.25 -15.57
N VAL A 284 -17.18 -2.79 -15.93
CA VAL A 284 -16.21 -3.28 -14.95
C VAL A 284 -15.54 -2.03 -14.39
N VAL A 285 -16.17 -1.45 -13.36
CA VAL A 285 -15.50 -0.49 -12.48
C VAL A 285 -14.57 -1.33 -11.61
N VAL A 286 -13.30 -1.44 -12.00
CA VAL A 286 -12.26 -1.97 -11.11
C VAL A 286 -11.99 -0.91 -10.07
N THR A 287 -12.75 -0.90 -8.98
CA THR A 287 -12.32 -0.29 -7.72
C THR A 287 -11.18 -1.15 -7.17
N LEU A 288 -9.94 -0.80 -7.51
CA LEU A 288 -8.76 -1.25 -6.76
C LEU A 288 -8.76 -0.52 -5.42
N SER A 289 -9.60 -0.99 -4.50
CA SER A 289 -9.47 -0.71 -3.07
C SER A 289 -8.23 -1.44 -2.57
N LEU A 290 -7.05 -0.89 -2.84
CA LEU A 290 -5.83 -1.29 -2.15
C LEU A 290 -6.02 -0.89 -0.69
N GLN A 291 -6.44 -1.86 0.11
CA GLN A 291 -6.33 -1.79 1.55
C GLN A 291 -4.83 -1.60 1.84
N LEU A 292 -4.43 -0.36 2.13
CA LEU A 292 -3.20 -0.07 2.86
C LEU A 292 -3.37 -0.65 4.27
N THR A 293 -3.16 -1.95 4.41
CA THR A 293 -2.93 -2.56 5.72
C THR A 293 -1.45 -2.44 6.05
N ASP A 294 -1.17 -1.68 7.11
CA ASP A 294 -0.09 -1.93 8.07
C ASP A 294 1.36 -1.63 7.66
N SER A 295 1.64 -0.46 7.05
CA SER A 295 3.01 0.07 7.03
C SER A 295 3.28 1.16 8.07
N GLU A 296 2.26 1.88 8.56
CA GLU A 296 2.47 2.97 9.52
C GLU A 296 2.68 2.49 10.98
N GLN A 297 2.31 1.25 11.32
CA GLN A 297 2.57 0.72 12.68
C GLN A 297 4.01 0.21 12.90
N LEU A 298 4.82 0.04 11.86
CA LEU A 298 6.20 -0.44 11.99
C LEU A 298 7.20 0.67 12.34
N ASP A 299 6.95 1.91 11.93
CA ASP A 299 7.82 3.04 12.23
C ASP A 299 7.74 3.47 13.71
N ASP A 300 6.55 3.34 14.33
CA ASP A 300 6.38 3.59 15.77
C ASP A 300 7.07 2.54 16.65
N VAL A 301 7.12 1.27 16.22
CA VAL A 301 7.81 0.21 16.96
C VAL A 301 9.34 0.35 16.87
N VAL A 302 9.86 0.87 15.75
CA VAL A 302 11.29 1.15 15.57
C VAL A 302 11.71 2.40 16.36
N ALA A 303 10.85 3.41 16.48
CA ALA A 303 11.10 4.59 17.31
C ALA A 303 11.16 4.25 18.82
N VAL A 304 10.26 3.39 19.31
CA VAL A 304 10.24 2.95 20.72
C VAL A 304 11.48 2.11 21.09
N ARG A 305 12.05 1.34 20.16
CA ARG A 305 13.31 0.59 20.40
C ARG A 305 14.56 1.46 20.42
N ARG A 306 14.58 2.59 19.70
CA ARG A 306 15.70 3.55 19.78
C ARG A 306 15.72 4.34 21.09
N ALA A 307 14.56 4.60 21.69
CA ALA A 307 14.48 5.29 22.98
C ALA A 307 14.95 4.41 24.16
N THR A 308 14.70 3.10 24.13
CA THR A 308 15.05 2.19 25.24
C THR A 308 16.53 1.81 25.30
N THR A 309 17.25 1.86 24.17
CA THR A 309 18.71 1.60 24.14
C THR A 309 19.54 2.81 24.59
N ALA A 310 19.01 4.04 24.46
CA ALA A 310 19.66 5.24 24.98
C ALA A 310 19.58 5.34 26.52
N SER A 311 18.57 4.75 27.16
CA SER A 311 18.37 4.78 28.61
C SER A 311 19.21 3.77 29.40
N ARG A 312 19.91 2.84 28.73
CA ARG A 312 20.71 1.78 29.39
C ARG A 312 22.21 2.10 29.46
N LYS A 313 22.61 3.29 29.00
CA LYS A 313 24.00 3.80 29.03
C LYS A 313 24.19 5.03 29.92
N ARG A 314 23.24 5.31 30.82
CA ARG A 314 23.38 6.30 31.90
C ARG A 314 23.26 5.62 33.24
#